data_AF-A0A255GDI5-F1
#
_entry.id   AF-A0A255GDI5-F1
#
_cell.length_a   1.000
_cell.length_b   1.000
_cell.length_c   1.000
_cell.angle_alpha   90.00
_cell.angle_beta   90.00
_cell.angle_gamma   90.00
#
_symmetry.space_group_name_H-M   'P 1'
#
loop_
_entity.id
_entity.type
_entity.pdbx_description
1 polymer ?
#
loop_
_entity_poly.entity_id
_entity_poly.type
_entity_poly.pdbx_seq_one_letter_code
_entity_poly.pdbx_strand_id
1 'polypeptide(L)'
;MSDTHRTRAHSAGAFDVRNFIALLIGIYGVVLLLLGLFAFNAEESARTDGMNANLWAGIVMIAFAVLFALWAKVRPVKVVETEQLENPE
;
A
#
# COMPACT_ATOMS: atom_id res chain seq x y z
N MET A 1 -10.78 9.51 46.26
CA MET A 1 -11.25 8.61 45.19
C MET A 1 -11.22 9.41 43.90
N SER A 2 -10.13 9.33 43.16
CA SER A 2 -9.98 10.03 41.87
C SER A 2 -9.17 9.11 40.98
N ASP A 3 -9.89 8.23 40.28
CA ASP A 3 -9.34 7.31 39.29
C ASP A 3 -8.73 8.11 38.16
N THR A 4 -7.40 8.20 38.18
CA THR A 4 -6.65 8.90 37.13
C THR A 4 -6.40 7.90 36.00
N HIS A 5 -7.36 7.75 35.09
CA HIS A 5 -7.15 6.98 33.85
C HIS A 5 -6.09 7.66 32.97
N ARG A 6 -4.91 7.06 32.85
CA ARG A 6 -3.87 7.53 31.92
C ARG A 6 -3.94 6.72 30.64
N THR A 7 -4.80 7.13 29.70
CA THR A 7 -4.93 6.52 28.37
C THR A 7 -3.63 6.70 27.57
N ARG A 8 -2.87 5.62 27.36
CA ARG A 8 -1.73 5.62 26.43
C ARG A 8 -2.22 5.11 25.06
N ALA A 9 -2.52 6.02 24.14
CA ALA A 9 -2.89 5.66 22.77
C ALA A 9 -1.62 5.26 21.99
N HIS A 10 -1.47 3.99 21.63
CA HIS A 10 -0.40 3.54 20.74
C HIS A 10 -0.98 3.22 19.36
N SER A 11 -0.51 3.91 18.32
CA SER A 11 -1.00 3.65 16.97
C SER A 11 -0.43 2.33 16.46
N ALA A 12 -1.27 1.34 16.19
CA ALA A 12 -0.89 0.19 15.35
C ALA A 12 -0.77 0.58 13.84
N GLY A 13 -0.61 1.88 13.53
CA GLY A 13 -0.76 2.43 12.19
C GLY A 13 0.32 2.03 11.19
N ALA A 14 1.44 1.47 11.66
CA ALA A 14 2.50 0.97 10.78
C ALA A 14 2.10 -0.30 9.99
N PHE A 15 1.05 -1.02 10.42
CA PHE A 15 0.55 -2.24 9.78
C PHE A 15 -0.84 -2.05 9.13
N ASP A 16 -1.10 -0.92 8.45
CA ASP A 16 -2.29 -0.81 7.59
C ASP A 16 -2.07 -1.62 6.29
N VAL A 17 -2.99 -2.55 6.01
CA VAL A 17 -2.98 -3.39 4.80
C VAL A 17 -2.91 -2.57 3.51
N ARG A 18 -3.43 -1.35 3.50
CA ARG A 18 -3.39 -0.44 2.34
C ARG A 18 -1.97 -0.02 1.99
N ASN A 19 -1.11 0.20 2.99
CA ASN A 19 0.30 0.50 2.75
C ASN A 19 1.03 -0.71 2.16
N PHE A 20 0.72 -1.92 2.65
CA PHE A 20 1.32 -3.15 2.14
C PHE A 20 0.89 -3.42 0.68
N ILE A 21 -0.41 -3.30 0.40
CA ILE A 21 -0.95 -3.44 -0.96
C ILE A 21 -0.34 -2.38 -1.90
N ALA A 22 -0.29 -1.11 -1.48
CA ALA A 22 0.29 -0.04 -2.28
C ALA A 22 1.76 -0.30 -2.60
N LEU A 23 2.55 -0.77 -1.63
CA LEU A 23 3.95 -1.09 -1.82
C LEU A 23 4.14 -2.23 -2.82
N LEU A 24 3.42 -3.35 -2.64
CA LEU A 24 3.54 -4.51 -3.53
C LEU A 24 3.13 -4.18 -4.97
N ILE A 25 1.98 -3.52 -5.14
CA ILE A 25 1.50 -3.06 -6.45
C ILE A 25 2.50 -2.07 -7.05
N GLY A 26 3.03 -1.14 -6.26
CA GLY A 26 4.00 -0.16 -6.71
C GLY A 26 5.29 -0.79 -7.21
N ILE A 27 5.88 -1.73 -6.45
CA ILE A 27 7.11 -2.44 -6.84
C ILE A 27 6.89 -3.18 -8.17
N TYR A 28 5.80 -3.94 -8.28
CA TYR A 28 5.52 -4.68 -9.50
C TYR A 28 5.22 -3.75 -10.69
N GLY A 29 4.49 -2.65 -10.46
CA GLY A 29 4.25 -1.62 -11.47
C GLY A 29 5.55 -0.99 -11.98
N VAL A 30 6.52 -0.73 -11.10
CA VAL A 30 7.86 -0.25 -11.51
C VAL A 30 8.59 -1.30 -12.35
N VAL A 31 8.55 -2.58 -11.96
CA VAL A 31 9.15 -3.66 -12.77
C VAL A 31 8.53 -3.69 -14.17
N LEU A 32 7.20 -3.64 -14.28
CA LEU A 32 6.51 -3.61 -15.57
C LEU A 32 6.81 -2.36 -16.39
N LEU A 33 6.92 -1.19 -15.74
CA LEU A 33 7.32 0.04 -16.41
C LEU A 33 8.71 -0.10 -17.02
N LEU A 34 9.67 -0.66 -16.26
CA LEU A 34 11.04 -0.89 -16.74
C LEU A 34 11.07 -1.91 -17.89
N LEU A 35 10.32 -3.02 -17.78
CA LEU A 35 10.20 -3.99 -18.87
C LEU A 35 9.57 -3.35 -20.11
N GLY A 36 8.52 -2.56 -19.94
CA GLY A 36 7.93 -1.81 -21.04
C GLY A 36 8.91 -0.84 -21.69
N LEU A 37 9.72 -0.12 -20.91
CA LEU A 37 10.66 0.87 -21.44
C LEU A 37 11.90 0.24 -22.11
N PHE A 38 12.43 -0.85 -21.56
CA PHE A 38 13.75 -1.39 -21.96
C PHE A 38 13.69 -2.75 -22.64
N ALA A 39 12.61 -3.52 -22.50
CA ALA A 39 12.51 -4.88 -23.02
C ALA A 39 11.48 -5.05 -24.16
N PHE A 40 10.83 -3.96 -24.61
CA PHE A 40 9.85 -4.02 -25.70
C PHE A 40 10.53 -4.33 -27.04
N ASN A 41 10.16 -5.46 -27.64
CA ASN A 41 10.76 -5.98 -28.87
C ASN A 41 9.69 -6.44 -29.88
N ALA A 42 10.12 -6.83 -31.08
CA ALA A 42 9.23 -7.22 -32.18
C ALA A 42 8.36 -8.45 -31.84
N GLU A 43 8.86 -9.37 -31.02
CA GLU A 43 8.10 -10.56 -30.59
C GLU A 43 6.96 -10.19 -29.64
N GLU A 44 7.23 -9.32 -28.65
CA GLU A 44 6.19 -8.80 -27.76
C GLU A 44 5.17 -7.96 -28.52
N SER A 45 5.65 -7.06 -29.39
CA SER A 45 4.80 -6.21 -30.24
C SER A 45 3.86 -7.02 -31.12
N ALA A 46 4.28 -8.19 -31.63
CA ALA A 46 3.42 -9.04 -32.45
C ALA A 46 2.30 -9.70 -31.64
N ARG A 47 2.52 -9.95 -30.34
CA ARG A 47 1.50 -10.54 -29.45
C ARG A 47 0.44 -9.54 -29.00
N THR A 48 0.77 -8.26 -29.01
CA THR A 48 -0.05 -7.19 -28.45
C THR A 48 -0.50 -6.17 -29.50
N ASP A 49 -0.41 -6.51 -30.78
CA ASP A 49 -0.79 -5.64 -31.91
C ASP A 49 -0.11 -4.27 -31.87
N GLY A 50 1.18 -4.24 -31.55
CA GLY A 50 1.97 -3.02 -31.42
C GLY A 50 1.85 -2.32 -30.07
N MET A 51 0.94 -2.74 -29.19
CA MET A 51 0.71 -2.07 -27.92
C MET A 51 1.66 -2.58 -26.83
N ASN A 52 2.39 -1.69 -26.19
CA ASN A 52 3.27 -2.07 -25.08
C ASN A 52 2.47 -2.33 -23.79
N ALA A 53 2.00 -3.56 -23.62
CA ALA A 53 1.14 -3.96 -22.51
C ALA A 53 1.82 -3.78 -21.15
N ASN A 54 3.12 -4.13 -21.04
CA ASN A 54 3.90 -3.96 -19.82
C ASN A 54 3.94 -2.49 -19.37
N LEU A 55 4.17 -1.57 -20.31
CA LEU A 55 4.21 -0.14 -20.03
C LEU A 55 2.86 0.38 -19.52
N TRP A 56 1.76 0.09 -20.22
CA TRP A 56 0.42 0.54 -19.83
C TRP A 56 -0.03 -0.05 -18.50
N ALA A 57 0.16 -1.35 -18.30
CA ALA A 57 -0.15 -2.01 -17.04
C ALA A 57 0.69 -1.41 -15.89
N GLY A 58 1.99 -1.21 -16.10
CA GLY A 58 2.87 -0.57 -15.12
C GLY A 58 2.40 0.83 -14.72
N ILE A 59 2.04 1.68 -15.69
CA ILE A 59 1.51 3.03 -15.44
C ILE A 59 0.24 2.97 -14.58
N VAL A 60 -0.73 2.12 -14.95
CA VAL A 60 -1.99 1.98 -14.20
C VAL A 60 -1.74 1.50 -12.78
N MET A 61 -0.84 0.52 -12.60
CA MET A 61 -0.47 0.01 -11.28
C MET A 61 0.20 1.07 -10.40
N ILE A 62 1.12 1.86 -10.97
CA ILE A 62 1.76 2.97 -10.25
C ILE A 62 0.73 4.02 -9.83
N ALA A 63 -0.18 4.41 -10.73
CA ALA A 63 -1.24 5.36 -10.42
C ALA A 63 -2.13 4.85 -9.27
N PHE A 64 -2.49 3.56 -9.30
CA PHE A 64 -3.29 2.93 -8.24
C PHE A 64 -2.55 2.85 -6.90
N ALA A 65 -1.25 2.51 -6.92
CA ALA A 65 -0.41 2.50 -5.72
C ALA A 65 -0.32 3.90 -5.08
N VAL A 66 -0.12 4.95 -5.87
CA VAL A 66 -0.11 6.34 -5.39
C VAL A 66 -1.46 6.70 -4.77
N LEU A 67 -2.58 6.34 -5.41
CA LEU A 67 -3.91 6.59 -4.87
C LEU A 67 -4.11 5.91 -3.51
N PHE A 68 -3.71 4.65 -3.37
CA PHE A 68 -3.81 3.91 -2.10
C PHE A 68 -2.93 4.52 -1.00
N ALA A 69 -1.69 4.89 -1.33
CA ALA A 69 -0.78 5.51 -0.38
C ALA A 69 -1.32 6.87 0.11
N LEU A 70 -1.86 7.68 -0.80
CA LEU A 70 -2.51 8.95 -0.44
C LEU A 70 -3.73 8.71 0.44
N TRP A 71 -4.55 7.70 0.13
CA TRP A 71 -5.73 7.39 0.92
C TRP A 71 -5.39 6.90 2.34
N ALA A 72 -4.38 6.03 2.48
CA ALA A 72 -3.87 5.56 3.77
C ALA A 72 -3.37 6.74 4.62
N LYS A 73 -2.68 7.71 3.99
CA LYS A 73 -2.23 8.93 4.66
C LYS A 73 -3.38 9.82 5.13
N VAL A 74 -4.46 9.94 4.35
CA VAL A 74 -5.64 10.76 4.71
C VAL A 74 -6.51 10.07 5.79
N ARG A 75 -6.58 8.73 5.81
CA ARG A 75 -7.40 7.96 6.76
C ARG A 75 -6.59 6.91 7.53
N PRO A 76 -5.74 7.33 8.49
CA PRO A 76 -4.93 6.42 9.30
C PRO A 76 -5.80 5.59 10.24
N VAL A 77 -5.51 4.28 10.35
CA VAL A 77 -6.16 3.37 11.30
C VAL A 77 -5.62 3.63 12.71
N LYS A 78 -6.53 3.86 13.66
CA LYS A 78 -6.23 4.03 15.08
C LYS A 78 -6.67 2.79 15.82
N VAL A 79 -5.73 2.09 16.46
CA VAL A 79 -6.04 1.00 17.40
C VAL A 79 -5.99 1.59 18.80
N VAL A 80 -7.04 1.36 19.59
CA VAL A 80 -7.11 1.74 21.00
C VAL A 80 -6.93 0.46 21.79
N GLU A 81 -5.80 0.33 22.47
CA GLU A 81 -5.55 -0.81 23.36
C GLU A 81 -6.16 -0.46 24.72
N THR A 82 -7.26 -1.14 25.06
CA THR A 82 -7.83 -1.06 26.41
C THR A 82 -6.95 -1.93 27.31
N GLU A 83 -6.03 -1.32 28.05
CA GLU A 83 -5.39 -2.01 29.18
C GLU A 83 -6.50 -2.32 30.20
N GLN A 84 -7.05 -3.53 30.15
CA GLN A 84 -7.81 -4.08 31.26
C GLN A 84 -6.80 -4.37 32.37
N LEU A 85 -6.62 -3.39 33.27
CA LEU A 85 -5.89 -3.59 34.50
C LEU A 85 -6.59 -4.73 35.25
N GLU A 86 -5.91 -5.87 35.30
CA GLU A 86 -6.27 -7.04 36.10
C GLU A 86 -6.50 -6.57 37.54
N ASN A 87 -7.73 -6.74 38.04
CA ASN A 87 -8.12 -6.43 39.40
C ASN A 87 -7.53 -7.51 40.32
N PRO A 88 -6.53 -7.23 41.17
CA PRO A 88 -6.15 -8.18 42.20
C PRO A 88 -7.25 -8.12 43.27
N GLU A 89 -7.99 -9.21 43.41
CA GLU A 89 -9.04 -9.38 44.42
C GLU A 89 -8.50 -9.28 45.86
#